data_AF-A0A8T5Y1Y6-F1
#
_entry.id   AF-A0A8T5Y1Y6-F1
#
_cell.length_a   1.000
_cell.length_b   1.000
_cell.length_c   1.000
_cell.angle_alpha   90.00
_cell.angle_beta   90.00
_cell.angle_gamma   90.00
#
_symmetry.space_group_name_H-M   'P 1'
#
loop_
_entity.id
_entity.type
_entity.pdbx_description
1 polymer ?
#
loop_
_entity_poly.entity_id
_entity_poly.type
_entity_poly.pdbx_seq_one_letter_code
_entity_poly.pdbx_strand_id
1 'polypeptide(L)' 'MEAKEKLKFEDALRRLEEIVHTLEQGDADLEAALTLFEEGSNLIKVCDQELKTAEQKLEKLAGNDE' A
#
# COMPACT_ATOMS: atom_id res chain seq x y z
N MET A 1 -3.92 -14.58 11.89
CA MET A 1 -4.31 -13.19 11.57
C MET A 1 -3.38 -12.59 10.50
N GLU A 2 -2.08 -12.91 10.53
CA GLU A 2 -1.06 -12.42 9.57
C GLU A 2 -1.37 -12.61 8.09
N ALA A 3 -2.01 -13.72 7.68
CA ALA A 3 -2.33 -13.94 6.26
C ALA A 3 -3.29 -12.86 5.70
N LYS A 4 -4.17 -12.30 6.54
CA LYS A 4 -5.17 -11.30 6.12
C LYS A 4 -4.58 -9.89 6.00
N GLU A 5 -3.57 -9.58 6.83
CA GLU A 5 -2.78 -8.34 6.74
C GLU A 5 -1.84 -8.38 5.53
N LYS A 6 -1.15 -9.51 5.30
CA LYS A 6 -0.32 -9.70 4.09
C LYS A 6 -1.11 -9.54 2.79
N LEU A 7 -2.29 -10.16 2.72
CA LEU A 7 -3.16 -10.01 1.55
C LEU A 7 -3.54 -8.55 1.32
N LYS A 8 -3.86 -7.78 2.36
CA LYS A 8 -4.16 -6.34 2.23
C LYS A 8 -2.99 -5.53 1.70
N PHE A 9 -1.77 -5.79 2.16
CA PHE A 9 -0.59 -5.09 1.67
C PHE A 9 -0.29 -5.44 0.21
N GLU A 10 -0.26 -6.74 -0.13
CA GLU A 10 0.01 -7.19 -1.49
C GLU A 10 -1.06 -6.73 -2.49
N ASP A 11 -2.33 -6.74 -2.09
CA ASP A 11 -3.44 -6.23 -2.91
C ASP A 11 -3.33 -4.72 -3.11
N ALA A 12 -3.01 -3.95 -2.06
CA ALA A 12 -2.83 -2.51 -2.16
C ALA A 12 -1.63 -2.14 -3.05
N LEU A 13 -0.53 -2.89 -2.95
CA LEU A 13 0.65 -2.71 -3.78
C LEU A 13 0.35 -3.02 -5.25
N ARG A 14 -0.30 -4.16 -5.53
CA ARG A 14 -0.69 -4.53 -6.90
C ARG A 14 -1.60 -3.47 -7.52
N ARG A 15 -2.57 -2.95 -6.76
CA ARG A 15 -3.44 -1.89 -7.24
C ARG A 15 -2.67 -0.59 -7.53
N LEU A 16 -1.69 -0.25 -6.71
CA LEU A 16 -0.82 0.90 -6.95
C LEU A 16 -0.02 0.75 -8.25
N GLU A 17 0.52 -0.44 -8.53
CA GLU A 17 1.21 -0.74 -9.79
C GLU A 17 0.29 -0.57 -11.01
N GLU A 18 -0.96 -1.05 -10.93
CA GLU A 18 -1.97 -0.86 -11.98
C GLU A 18 -2.28 0.63 -12.23
N ILE A 19 -2.41 1.41 -11.15
CA ILE A 19 -2.66 2.85 -11.21
C ILE A 19 -1.49 3.56 -11.90
N VAL A 20 -0.26 3.29 -11.46
CA VAL A 20 0.95 3.87 -12.06
C VAL A 20 1.03 3.52 -13.54
N HIS A 21 0.82 2.26 -13.89
CA HIS A 21 0.83 1.82 -15.28
C HIS A 21 -0.20 2.58 -16.12
N THR A 22 -1.43 2.71 -15.61
CA THR A 22 -2.52 3.43 -16.30
C THR A 22 -2.20 4.91 -16.50
N LEU A 23 -1.64 5.57 -15.48
CA LEU A 23 -1.23 6.97 -15.56
C LEU A 23 -0.05 7.19 -16.53
N GLU A 24 0.91 6.25 -16.58
CA GLU A 24 2.06 6.30 -17.48
C GLU A 24 1.69 6.06 -18.94
N GLN A 25 0.69 5.23 -19.23
CA GLN A 25 0.18 5.07 -20.60
C GLN A 25 -0.49 6.35 -21.13
N GLY A 26 -0.97 7.23 -20.25
CA GLY A 26 -1.67 8.44 -20.65
C GLY A 26 -3.07 8.20 -21.24
N ASP A 27 -3.61 6.99 -21.07
CA ASP A 27 -4.95 6.59 -21.54
C ASP A 27 -6.09 7.13 -20.66
N ALA A 28 -5.77 7.70 -19.49
CA ALA A 28 -6.74 8.32 -18.60
C ALA A 28 -6.99 9.80 -18.98
N ASP A 29 -8.26 10.18 -19.06
CA ASP A 29 -8.62 11.60 -19.09
C ASP A 29 -8.26 12.30 -17.77
N LEU A 30 -8.34 13.64 -17.75
CA LEU A 30 -7.92 14.43 -16.58
C LEU A 30 -8.69 14.07 -15.30
N GLU A 31 -9.99 13.77 -15.40
CA GLU A 31 -10.82 13.44 -14.24
C GLU A 31 -10.50 12.04 -13.70
N ALA A 32 -10.32 11.08 -14.60
CA ALA A 32 -9.86 9.74 -14.27
C ALA A 32 -8.45 9.77 -13.67
N ALA A 33 -7.53 10.56 -14.23
CA ALA A 33 -6.17 10.69 -13.72
C ALA A 33 -6.14 11.27 -12.29
N LEU A 34 -6.97 12.27 -12.01
CA LEU A 34 -7.12 12.83 -10.66
C LEU A 34 -7.67 11.80 -9.67
N THR A 35 -8.67 11.03 -10.09
CA THR A 35 -9.27 9.96 -9.28
C THR A 35 -8.25 8.86 -8.98
N LEU A 36 -7.53 8.39 -10.00
CA LEU A 36 -6.46 7.38 -9.87
C LEU A 36 -5.33 7.87 -8.97
N PHE A 37 -4.96 9.15 -9.06
CA PHE A 37 -3.96 9.74 -8.17
C PHE A 37 -4.41 9.78 -6.70
N GLU A 38 -5.66 10.16 -6.44
CA GLU A 38 -6.22 10.16 -5.08
C GLU A 38 -6.30 8.73 -4.51
N GLU A 39 -6.73 7.76 -5.33
CA GLU A 39 -6.71 6.35 -4.97
C GLU A 39 -5.29 5.89 -4.62
N GLY A 40 -4.31 6.16 -5.49
CA GLY A 40 -2.90 5.80 -5.27
C GLY A 40 -2.33 6.41 -3.99
N SER A 41 -2.64 7.68 -3.71
CA SER A 41 -2.23 8.36 -2.47
C SER A 41 -2.79 7.67 -1.21
N ASN A 42 -4.02 7.20 -1.27
CA ASN A 42 -4.63 6.45 -0.17
C ASN A 42 -4.01 5.05 -0.01
N LEU A 43 -3.73 4.35 -1.10
CA LEU A 43 -3.06 3.04 -1.07
C LEU A 43 -1.66 3.14 -0.47
N ILE A 44 -0.89 4.18 -0.79
CA ILE A 44 0.43 4.43 -0.19
C ILE A 44 0.32 4.54 1.34
N LYS A 45 -0.69 5.26 1.86
CA LYS A 45 -0.91 5.36 3.32
C LYS A 45 -1.25 4.02 3.95
N VAL A 46 -2.03 3.18 3.27
CA VAL A 46 -2.34 1.82 3.73
C VAL A 46 -1.06 0.99 3.82
N CYS A 47 -0.24 1.00 2.76
CA CYS A 47 1.02 0.27 2.73
C CYS A 47 1.97 0.73 3.86
N ASP A 48 2.14 2.03 4.06
CA ASP A 48 2.97 2.60 5.13
C ASP A 48 2.48 2.16 6.52
N GLN A 49 1.16 2.15 6.74
CA GLN A 49 0.59 1.74 8.02
C GLN A 49 0.79 0.24 8.29
N GLU A 50 0.66 -0.61 7.28
CA GLU A 50 0.91 -2.05 7.42
C GLU A 50 2.39 -2.34 7.70
N LEU A 51 3.31 -1.64 6.99
CA LEU A 51 4.75 -1.73 7.24
C LEU A 51 5.11 -1.31 8.67
N LYS A 52 4.63 -0.15 9.13
CA LYS A 52 4.83 0.30 10.52
C LYS A 52 4.30 -0.71 11.54
N THR A 53 3.16 -1.31 11.26
CA THR A 53 2.57 -2.33 12.13
C THR A 53 3.46 -3.58 12.19
N ALA A 54 4.04 -3.99 11.06
CA ALA A 54 4.99 -5.09 10.99
C ALA A 54 6.29 -4.77 11.74
N GLU A 55 6.85 -3.57 11.54
CA GLU A 55 8.05 -3.09 12.25
C GLU A 55 7.84 -3.09 13.76
N GLN A 56 6.72 -2.55 14.25
CA GLN A 56 6.39 -2.56 15.68
C GLN A 56 6.23 -3.98 16.25
N LYS A 57 5.68 -4.91 15.48
CA LYS A 57 5.59 -6.32 15.89
C LYS A 57 7.00 -6.93 16.00
N LEU A 58 7.88 -6.66 15.03
CA LEU A 58 9.27 -7.12 15.05
C LEU A 58 10.06 -6.54 16.23
N GLU A 59 9.91 -5.24 16.49
CA GLU A 59 10.60 -4.56 17.59
C GLU A 59 10.18 -5.12 18.95
N LYS A 60 8.89 -5.44 19.13
CA LYS A 60 8.39 -6.12 20.34
C LYS A 60 8.91 -7.54 20.50
N LEU A 61 9.11 -8.27 19.41
CA LEU A 61 9.66 -9.62 19.45
C LEU A 61 11.17 -9.60 19.73
N ALA A 62 11.90 -8.63 19.15
CA ALA A 62 13.33 -8.46 19.34
C ALA A 62 13.70 -7.82 20.70
N GLY A 63 12.82 -6.99 21.26
CA GLY A 63 13.01 -6.31 22.55
C GLY A 63 12.56 -7.11 23.76
N ASN A 64 12.18 -8.38 23.60
CA ASN A 64 11.70 -9.25 24.68
C ASN A 64 12.77 -10.26 25.18
N ASP A 65 14.04 -10.01 24.84
CA ASP A 65 15.23 -10.78 25.28
C ASP A 65 16.00 -10.12 26.44
N GLU A 66 15.38 -9.17 27.17
CA GLU A 66 15.88 -8.67 28.48
C GLU A 66 15.00 -9.11 29.65
#